data_AF-A0A3E2NBD1-F1
#
_entry.id   AF-A0A3E2NBD1-F1
#
_cell.length_a   1.000
_cell.length_b   1.000
_cell.length_c   1.000
_cell.angle_alpha   90.00
_cell.angle_beta   90.00
_cell.angle_gamma   90.00
#
_symmetry.space_group_name_H-M   'P 1'
#
loop_
_entity.id
_entity.type
_entity.pdbx_description
1 polymer ?
#
loop_
_entity_poly.entity_id
_entity_poly.type
_entity_poly.pdbx_seq_one_letter_code
_entity_poly.pdbx_strand_id
1 'polypeptide(L)'
;MKNRVGEEKLNHKGDLMKIVQDNKSTIVVEFQDWFKYKKETVYTNFKTGSIQNPYHKSIYGVGYIGEGSYTASRLTNPEYDTWRTMIMRCYDTGAKKRYPAYYMNCTVCREWHNYQSFAKWYSKNYYTLNDGKRMHLDKDILVPGNKIYSPERCIFVPQRINMLLLNKPNKRGLPNGITRTKYGYSAKYDHVELGIFSTIEEAFSHYATEKEGDIKRVANEYKDRIPMKLYEALVNYILLLENDKNYVKAS
;
A
#
# COMPACT_ATOMS: atom_id res chain seq x y z
N MET A 1 9.61 -23.32 -46.31
CA MET A 1 9.92 -22.79 -44.97
C MET A 1 9.28 -23.71 -43.95
N LYS A 2 9.98 -24.10 -42.87
CA LYS A 2 9.31 -24.79 -41.75
C LYS A 2 8.32 -23.79 -41.15
N ASN A 3 7.02 -24.10 -41.22
CA ASN A 3 6.00 -23.35 -40.51
C ASN A 3 6.08 -23.74 -39.02
N ARG A 4 6.51 -22.80 -38.18
CA ARG A 4 6.68 -22.98 -36.73
C ARG A 4 5.46 -22.53 -35.92
N VAL A 5 4.38 -22.11 -36.59
CA VAL A 5 3.12 -21.76 -35.92
C VAL A 5 2.62 -22.94 -35.11
N GLY A 6 2.20 -22.67 -33.87
CA GLY A 6 1.75 -23.67 -32.91
C GLY A 6 2.84 -24.23 -32.00
N GLU A 7 4.13 -23.93 -32.24
CA GLU A 7 5.20 -24.31 -31.32
C GLU A 7 5.00 -23.61 -29.96
N GLU A 8 5.08 -24.38 -28.88
CA GLU A 8 4.85 -23.92 -27.51
C GLU A 8 6.09 -24.15 -26.65
N LYS A 9 6.41 -23.19 -25.76
CA LYS A 9 7.57 -23.25 -24.87
C LYS A 9 7.40 -22.37 -23.65
N LEU A 10 7.97 -22.78 -22.51
CA LEU A 10 8.09 -21.93 -21.33
C LEU A 10 9.28 -20.96 -21.45
N ASN A 11 9.08 -19.69 -21.07
CA ASN A 11 10.18 -18.74 -20.94
C ASN A 11 11.00 -18.98 -19.64
N HIS A 12 12.04 -18.17 -19.41
CA HIS A 12 12.86 -18.25 -18.17
C HIS A 12 12.10 -18.02 -16.86
N LYS A 13 10.89 -17.46 -16.92
CA LYS A 13 10.02 -17.17 -15.78
C LYS A 13 8.88 -18.18 -15.63
N GLY A 14 8.82 -19.19 -16.51
CA GLY A 14 7.79 -20.23 -16.49
C GLY A 14 6.47 -19.82 -17.17
N ASP A 15 6.44 -18.72 -17.92
CA ASP A 15 5.26 -18.32 -18.70
C ASP A 15 5.20 -19.11 -20.02
N LEU A 16 4.04 -19.69 -20.33
CA LEU A 16 3.81 -20.41 -21.58
C LEU A 16 3.68 -19.44 -22.76
N MET A 17 4.52 -19.64 -23.76
CA MET A 17 4.58 -18.91 -25.02
C MET A 17 4.15 -19.79 -26.17
N LYS A 18 3.44 -19.24 -27.14
CA LYS A 18 3.03 -19.91 -28.38
C LYS A 18 3.36 -19.07 -29.60
N ILE A 19 3.94 -19.67 -30.64
CA ILE A 19 4.11 -19.00 -31.93
C ILE A 19 2.75 -18.94 -32.63
N VAL A 20 2.23 -17.73 -32.89
CA VAL A 20 0.93 -17.52 -33.57
C VAL A 20 1.08 -17.04 -35.00
N GLN A 21 2.23 -16.47 -35.37
CA GLN A 21 2.58 -16.12 -36.75
C GLN A 21 4.07 -16.41 -36.99
N ASP A 22 4.39 -16.93 -38.17
CA ASP A 22 5.75 -17.23 -38.61
C ASP A 22 6.04 -16.53 -39.94
N ASN A 23 6.78 -15.42 -39.85
CA ASN A 23 7.19 -14.61 -40.98
C ASN A 23 8.60 -15.03 -41.45
N LYS A 24 9.07 -14.47 -42.57
CA LYS A 24 10.38 -14.84 -43.15
C LYS A 24 11.55 -14.63 -42.18
N SER A 25 11.56 -13.51 -41.45
CA SER A 25 12.66 -13.12 -40.53
C SER A 25 12.23 -13.04 -39.06
N THR A 26 10.92 -12.91 -38.79
CA THR A 26 10.36 -12.72 -37.45
C THR A 26 9.25 -13.72 -37.16
N ILE A 27 8.89 -13.82 -35.89
CA ILE A 27 7.73 -14.56 -35.40
C ILE A 27 6.92 -13.65 -34.49
N VAL A 28 5.62 -13.92 -34.37
CA VAL A 28 4.78 -13.33 -33.32
C VAL A 28 4.53 -14.40 -32.27
N VAL A 29 4.95 -14.09 -31.04
CA VAL A 29 4.79 -14.96 -29.87
C VAL A 29 3.67 -14.41 -29.01
N GLU A 30 2.72 -15.26 -28.63
CA GLU A 30 1.62 -14.96 -27.72
C GLU A 30 1.79 -15.71 -26.40
N PHE A 31 1.77 -14.98 -25.27
CA PHE A 31 1.72 -15.60 -23.95
C PHE A 31 0.33 -16.18 -23.68
N GLN A 32 0.27 -17.37 -23.11
CA GLN A 32 -0.98 -18.12 -22.98
C GLN A 32 -1.77 -17.82 -21.71
N ASP A 33 -1.43 -16.77 -20.97
CA ASP A 33 -2.20 -16.28 -19.83
C ASP A 33 -3.48 -15.51 -20.26
N TRP A 34 -4.15 -14.90 -19.29
CA TRP A 34 -5.37 -14.11 -19.53
C TRP A 34 -5.13 -12.87 -20.40
N PHE A 35 -3.93 -12.30 -20.38
CA PHE A 35 -3.63 -11.05 -21.09
C PHE A 35 -3.34 -11.27 -22.57
N LYS A 36 -2.94 -12.50 -22.96
CA LYS A 36 -2.64 -12.85 -24.36
C LYS A 36 -1.67 -11.88 -25.03
N TYR A 37 -0.68 -11.41 -24.27
CA TYR A 37 0.31 -10.45 -24.75
C TYR A 37 1.06 -11.01 -25.96
N LYS A 38 1.18 -10.20 -27.02
CA LYS A 38 1.85 -10.55 -28.26
C LYS A 38 3.11 -9.73 -28.45
N LYS A 39 4.19 -10.39 -28.86
CA LYS A 39 5.46 -9.74 -29.18
C LYS A 39 6.05 -10.29 -30.47
N GLU A 40 6.35 -9.38 -31.39
CA GLU A 40 7.17 -9.71 -32.55
C GLU A 40 8.64 -9.82 -32.15
N THR A 41 9.30 -10.89 -32.56
CA THR A 41 10.72 -11.13 -32.27
C THR A 41 11.34 -12.12 -33.23
N VAL A 42 12.63 -12.44 -33.05
CA VAL A 42 13.31 -13.47 -33.83
C VAL A 42 13.19 -14.85 -33.16
N TYR A 43 13.17 -15.92 -33.95
CA TYR A 43 13.02 -17.29 -33.46
C TYR A 43 14.05 -17.69 -32.41
N THR A 44 15.28 -17.16 -32.50
CA THR A 44 16.33 -17.41 -31.50
C THR A 44 15.91 -17.02 -30.08
N ASN A 45 15.18 -15.90 -29.90
CA ASN A 45 14.72 -15.48 -28.58
C ASN A 45 13.64 -16.41 -28.02
N PHE A 46 12.76 -16.93 -28.86
CA PHE A 46 11.79 -17.95 -28.47
C PHE A 46 12.50 -19.24 -28.06
N LYS A 47 13.45 -19.69 -28.89
CA LYS A 47 14.24 -20.90 -28.62
C LYS A 47 15.04 -20.80 -27.32
N THR A 48 15.62 -19.65 -27.00
CA THR A 48 16.36 -19.46 -25.74
C THR A 48 15.46 -19.24 -24.54
N GLY A 49 14.20 -18.83 -24.74
CA GLY A 49 13.25 -18.53 -23.65
C GLY A 49 13.40 -17.11 -23.07
N SER A 50 14.08 -16.20 -23.78
CA SER A 50 14.41 -14.85 -23.29
C SER A 50 13.27 -13.84 -23.41
N ILE A 51 12.15 -14.21 -24.05
CA ILE A 51 11.01 -13.32 -24.24
C ILE A 51 10.29 -13.13 -22.91
N GLN A 52 10.17 -11.88 -22.48
CA GLN A 52 9.53 -11.50 -21.22
C GLN A 52 8.04 -11.22 -21.41
N ASN A 53 7.23 -11.70 -20.47
CA ASN A 53 5.83 -11.32 -20.34
C ASN A 53 5.72 -10.10 -19.40
N PRO A 54 5.26 -8.93 -19.87
CA PRO A 54 5.07 -7.75 -19.01
C PRO A 54 4.03 -7.98 -17.89
N TYR A 55 3.16 -8.98 -18.05
CA TYR A 55 2.12 -9.34 -17.08
C TYR A 55 2.52 -10.47 -16.13
N HIS A 56 3.77 -10.96 -16.21
CA HIS A 56 4.27 -11.91 -15.23
C HIS A 56 4.28 -11.30 -13.82
N LYS A 57 3.62 -11.97 -12.87
CA LYS A 57 3.42 -11.51 -11.48
C LYS A 57 4.67 -11.65 -10.62
N SER A 58 5.72 -10.93 -11.00
CA SER A 58 7.05 -10.98 -10.37
C SER A 58 7.09 -10.41 -8.95
N ILE A 59 6.10 -9.63 -8.53
CA ILE A 59 6.13 -8.89 -7.27
C ILE A 59 5.13 -9.49 -6.29
N TYR A 60 5.67 -10.30 -5.36
CA TYR A 60 4.92 -11.01 -4.32
C TYR A 60 3.71 -11.81 -4.86
N GLY A 61 3.84 -12.37 -6.07
CA GLY A 61 2.83 -13.23 -6.70
C GLY A 61 1.58 -12.52 -7.20
N VAL A 62 1.47 -11.19 -7.07
CA VAL A 62 0.30 -10.42 -7.52
C VAL A 62 0.65 -9.23 -8.41
N GLY A 63 1.74 -8.53 -8.13
CA GLY A 63 2.15 -7.32 -8.83
C GLY A 63 2.94 -7.65 -10.09
N TYR A 64 2.66 -6.92 -11.16
CA TYR A 64 3.31 -7.03 -12.46
C TYR A 64 3.59 -5.65 -13.04
N ILE A 65 4.56 -5.57 -13.96
CA ILE A 65 5.02 -4.28 -14.48
C ILE A 65 4.03 -3.68 -15.46
N GLY A 66 3.43 -4.50 -16.32
CA GLY A 66 2.51 -4.08 -17.38
C GLY A 66 3.18 -3.38 -18.55
N GLU A 67 2.38 -3.02 -19.56
CA GLU A 67 2.83 -2.28 -20.74
C GLU A 67 2.66 -0.77 -20.54
N GLY A 68 3.74 0.00 -20.63
CA GLY A 68 3.68 1.46 -20.54
C GLY A 68 5.05 2.13 -20.45
N SER A 69 5.05 3.45 -20.27
CA SER A 69 6.24 4.31 -20.32
C SER A 69 6.99 4.43 -18.99
N TYR A 70 6.42 3.95 -17.88
CA TYR A 70 7.04 4.08 -16.57
C TYR A 70 8.08 2.99 -16.35
N THR A 71 9.33 3.38 -16.16
CA THR A 71 10.43 2.48 -15.88
C THR A 71 10.35 1.95 -14.45
N ALA A 72 10.66 0.66 -14.28
CA ALA A 72 10.58 -0.03 -13.00
C ALA A 72 11.99 -0.25 -12.43
N SER A 73 12.46 0.65 -11.57
CA SER A 73 13.79 0.55 -10.94
C SER A 73 13.77 1.09 -9.51
N ARG A 74 14.26 0.28 -8.56
CA ARG A 74 14.31 0.71 -7.13
C ARG A 74 15.33 1.82 -6.88
N LEU A 75 16.36 1.93 -7.72
CA LEU A 75 17.45 2.88 -7.51
C LEU A 75 17.10 4.29 -8.00
N THR A 76 16.23 4.38 -9.01
CA THR A 76 15.98 5.62 -9.75
C THR A 76 14.53 6.09 -9.66
N ASN A 77 13.58 5.20 -9.30
CA ASN A 77 12.15 5.47 -9.37
C ASN A 77 11.51 5.32 -7.98
N PRO A 78 11.35 6.41 -7.20
CA PRO A 78 10.72 6.36 -5.88
C PRO A 78 9.26 5.86 -5.93
N GLU A 79 8.57 6.06 -7.06
CA GLU A 79 7.24 5.53 -7.32
C GLU A 79 7.23 4.01 -7.38
N TYR A 80 8.28 3.39 -7.95
CA TYR A 80 8.42 1.93 -7.99
C TYR A 80 8.68 1.35 -6.60
N ASP A 81 9.56 1.98 -5.81
CA ASP A 81 9.83 1.52 -4.44
C ASP A 81 8.59 1.67 -3.54
N THR A 82 7.83 2.75 -3.71
CA THR A 82 6.55 2.96 -3.02
C THR A 82 5.53 1.88 -3.39
N TRP A 83 5.33 1.62 -4.68
CA TRP A 83 4.43 0.58 -5.18
C TRP A 83 4.83 -0.81 -4.68
N ARG A 84 6.10 -1.17 -4.81
CA ARG A 84 6.63 -2.46 -4.37
C ARG A 84 6.44 -2.65 -2.86
N THR A 85 6.70 -1.61 -2.07
CA THR A 85 6.52 -1.64 -0.61
C THR A 85 5.04 -1.80 -0.23
N MET A 86 4.13 -1.13 -0.95
CA MET A 86 2.68 -1.32 -0.77
C MET A 86 2.27 -2.77 -1.04
N ILE A 87 2.71 -3.36 -2.16
CA ILE A 87 2.41 -4.76 -2.50
C ILE A 87 3.03 -5.72 -1.46
N MET A 88 4.28 -5.49 -1.04
CA MET A 88 4.96 -6.27 0.01
C MET A 88 4.15 -6.31 1.31
N ARG A 89 3.65 -5.15 1.77
CA ARG A 89 2.85 -5.04 2.99
C ARG A 89 1.59 -5.91 2.93
N CYS A 90 1.00 -6.06 1.74
CA CYS A 90 -0.24 -6.79 1.55
C CYS A 90 -0.04 -8.30 1.32
N TYR A 91 1.08 -8.73 0.73
CA TYR A 91 1.20 -10.09 0.17
C TYR A 91 2.50 -10.84 0.51
N ASP A 92 3.46 -10.24 1.24
CA ASP A 92 4.68 -10.93 1.64
C ASP A 92 4.43 -11.91 2.81
N THR A 93 4.35 -13.20 2.47
CA THR A 93 4.16 -14.29 3.45
C THR A 93 5.34 -14.45 4.41
N GLY A 94 6.57 -14.14 3.97
CA GLY A 94 7.76 -14.20 4.81
C GLY A 94 7.78 -13.07 5.84
N ALA A 95 7.39 -11.86 5.42
CA ALA A 95 7.20 -10.75 6.33
C ALA A 95 6.03 -10.98 7.29
N LYS A 96 4.94 -11.61 6.84
CA LYS A 96 3.82 -12.01 7.71
C LYS A 96 4.26 -12.92 8.85
N LYS A 97 5.08 -13.94 8.58
CA LYS A 97 5.60 -14.84 9.62
C LYS A 97 6.42 -14.10 10.68
N ARG A 98 7.21 -13.10 10.28
CA ARG A 98 8.05 -12.31 11.20
C ARG A 98 7.28 -11.21 11.94
N TYR A 99 6.32 -10.58 11.26
CA TYR A 99 5.62 -9.37 11.73
C TYR A 99 4.10 -9.48 11.48
N PRO A 100 3.41 -10.44 12.14
CA PRO A 100 2.03 -10.78 11.82
C PRO A 100 1.04 -9.64 12.02
N ALA A 101 1.31 -8.71 12.94
CA ALA A 101 0.44 -7.57 13.20
C ALA A 101 0.45 -6.51 12.07
N TYR A 102 1.49 -6.48 11.23
CA TYR A 102 1.74 -5.40 10.27
C TYR A 102 1.55 -5.81 8.81
N TYR A 103 1.70 -7.10 8.49
CA TYR A 103 1.67 -7.61 7.12
C TYR A 103 0.40 -8.43 6.86
N MET A 104 -0.04 -8.42 5.60
CA MET A 104 -1.23 -9.12 5.09
C MET A 104 -2.50 -8.88 5.94
N ASN A 105 -2.68 -7.66 6.43
CA ASN A 105 -3.92 -7.18 7.06
C ASN A 105 -4.71 -6.22 6.15
N CYS A 106 -4.23 -6.04 4.93
CA CYS A 106 -4.76 -5.18 3.89
C CYS A 106 -4.50 -5.77 2.51
N THR A 107 -5.20 -5.25 1.50
CA THR A 107 -5.10 -5.65 0.11
C THR A 107 -4.86 -4.45 -0.79
N VAL A 108 -4.55 -4.71 -2.05
CA VAL A 108 -4.43 -3.68 -3.10
C VAL A 108 -5.54 -3.89 -4.12
N CYS A 109 -6.13 -2.83 -4.65
CA CYS A 109 -7.10 -2.93 -5.73
C CYS A 109 -6.47 -3.55 -6.99
N ARG A 110 -7.29 -4.20 -7.83
CA ARG A 110 -6.79 -4.92 -9.02
C ARG A 110 -6.05 -4.01 -10.00
N GLU A 111 -6.47 -2.76 -10.12
CA GLU A 111 -5.82 -1.77 -10.99
C GLU A 111 -4.35 -1.55 -10.58
N TRP A 112 -4.09 -1.44 -9.28
CA TRP A 112 -2.74 -1.20 -8.74
C TRP A 112 -1.89 -2.46 -8.63
N HIS A 113 -2.39 -3.63 -9.05
CA HIS A 113 -1.51 -4.77 -9.31
C HIS A 113 -0.63 -4.51 -10.55
N ASN A 114 -1.05 -3.63 -11.46
CA ASN A 114 -0.23 -3.13 -12.56
C ASN A 114 0.57 -1.90 -12.10
N TYR A 115 1.89 -1.97 -12.17
CA TYR A 115 2.77 -0.85 -11.84
C TYR A 115 2.49 0.39 -12.72
N GLN A 116 2.22 0.24 -14.01
CA GLN A 116 1.96 1.40 -14.88
C GLN A 116 0.76 2.22 -14.39
N SER A 117 -0.32 1.55 -13.94
CA SER A 117 -1.51 2.22 -13.42
C SER A 117 -1.19 2.98 -12.13
N PHE A 118 -0.44 2.35 -11.21
CA PHE A 118 -0.01 3.02 -9.99
C PHE A 118 0.94 4.19 -10.28
N ALA A 119 1.94 4.02 -11.16
CA ALA A 119 2.92 5.06 -11.50
C ALA A 119 2.25 6.30 -12.12
N LYS A 120 1.23 6.09 -12.97
CA LYS A 120 0.39 7.16 -13.51
C LYS A 120 -0.41 7.90 -12.45
N TRP A 121 -0.95 7.18 -11.45
CA TRP A 121 -1.62 7.81 -10.32
C TRP A 121 -0.62 8.58 -9.44
N TYR A 122 0.54 7.97 -9.16
CA TYR A 122 1.62 8.55 -8.38
C TYR A 122 2.07 9.88 -8.99
N SER A 123 2.36 9.93 -10.29
CA SER A 123 2.84 11.15 -10.95
C SER A 123 1.86 12.32 -10.89
N LYS A 124 0.56 12.05 -10.70
CA LYS A 124 -0.50 13.06 -10.58
C LYS A 124 -0.79 13.49 -9.14
N ASN A 125 -0.50 12.64 -8.17
CA ASN A 125 -0.91 12.84 -6.77
C ASN A 125 0.26 13.07 -5.83
N TYR A 126 1.48 12.70 -6.23
CA TYR A 126 2.67 12.90 -5.41
C TYR A 126 3.07 14.38 -5.41
N TYR A 127 3.40 14.88 -4.24
CA TYR A 127 3.91 16.22 -4.00
C TYR A 127 5.01 16.14 -2.95
N THR A 128 5.87 17.14 -2.90
CA THR A 128 6.92 17.24 -1.88
C THR A 128 6.74 18.52 -1.08
N LEU A 129 7.26 18.51 0.14
CA LEU A 129 7.35 19.70 0.97
C LEU A 129 8.78 20.23 0.97
N ASN A 130 8.94 21.55 1.06
CA ASN A 130 10.25 22.22 1.10
C ASN A 130 11.02 22.00 2.42
N ASP A 131 10.55 21.11 3.30
CA ASP A 131 11.20 20.78 4.58
C ASP A 131 12.09 19.53 4.49
N GLY A 132 12.26 18.96 3.28
CA GLY A 132 13.09 17.79 3.04
C GLY A 132 12.54 16.49 3.63
N LYS A 133 11.33 16.49 4.20
CA LYS A 133 10.75 15.30 4.84
C LYS A 133 10.15 14.35 3.82
N ARG A 134 10.23 13.05 4.13
CA ARG A 134 9.66 11.99 3.30
C ARG A 134 8.13 12.03 3.34
N MET A 135 7.53 11.78 2.17
CA MET A 135 6.10 11.55 2.01
C MET A 135 5.79 10.06 2.07
N HIS A 136 4.69 9.71 2.73
CA HIS A 136 4.21 8.34 2.88
C HIS A 136 2.91 8.17 2.10
N LEU A 137 2.74 7.00 1.46
CA LEU A 137 1.44 6.58 0.94
C LEU A 137 0.61 6.00 2.09
N ASP A 138 -0.51 6.64 2.39
CA ASP A 138 -1.47 6.17 3.39
C ASP A 138 -2.81 5.80 2.74
N LYS A 139 -3.56 4.87 3.36
CA LYS A 139 -4.87 4.39 2.87
C LYS A 139 -6.01 4.60 3.88
N ASP A 140 -5.68 4.96 5.12
CA ASP A 140 -6.58 4.95 6.28
C ASP A 140 -7.04 6.37 6.64
N ILE A 141 -6.27 7.41 6.30
CA ILE A 141 -6.57 8.80 6.66
C ILE A 141 -7.89 9.28 6.05
N LEU A 142 -8.12 9.01 4.76
CA LEU A 142 -9.36 9.42 4.09
C LEU A 142 -10.57 8.56 4.48
N VAL A 143 -10.31 7.31 4.89
CA VAL A 143 -11.34 6.33 5.23
C VAL A 143 -10.87 5.53 6.45
N PRO A 144 -11.21 5.97 7.68
CA PRO A 144 -10.80 5.27 8.90
C PRO A 144 -11.21 3.79 8.88
N GLY A 145 -10.30 2.91 9.32
CA GLY A 145 -10.53 1.46 9.32
C GLY A 145 -10.39 0.78 7.95
N ASN A 146 -10.08 1.52 6.88
CA ASN A 146 -9.88 0.95 5.55
C ASN A 146 -8.77 -0.11 5.52
N LYS A 147 -8.96 -1.10 4.63
CA LYS A 147 -8.01 -2.22 4.44
C LYS A 147 -7.58 -2.36 2.99
N ILE A 148 -7.93 -1.43 2.11
CA ILE A 148 -7.66 -1.53 0.67
C ILE A 148 -6.87 -0.32 0.18
N TYR A 149 -5.70 -0.54 -0.40
CA TYR A 149 -5.00 0.48 -1.17
C TYR A 149 -5.69 0.67 -2.54
N SER A 150 -6.18 1.88 -2.82
CA SER A 150 -6.81 2.25 -4.09
C SER A 150 -6.70 3.75 -4.36
N PRO A 151 -6.85 4.21 -5.62
CA PRO A 151 -6.77 5.62 -5.99
C PRO A 151 -7.64 6.57 -5.15
N GLU A 152 -8.83 6.11 -4.76
CA GLU A 152 -9.87 6.91 -4.10
C GLU A 152 -9.64 6.99 -2.58
N ARG A 153 -8.97 5.99 -2.01
CA ARG A 153 -8.78 5.85 -0.56
C ARG A 153 -7.38 6.26 -0.11
N CYS A 154 -6.44 6.30 -1.05
CA CYS A 154 -5.05 6.62 -0.75
C CYS A 154 -4.71 8.09 -0.93
N ILE A 155 -3.74 8.52 -0.14
CA ILE A 155 -3.19 9.87 -0.19
C ILE A 155 -1.72 9.89 0.21
N PHE A 156 -0.95 10.78 -0.39
CA PHE A 156 0.39 11.08 0.11
C PHE A 156 0.30 12.04 1.29
N VAL A 157 1.01 11.71 2.36
CA VAL A 157 0.98 12.43 3.62
C VAL A 157 2.39 12.62 4.15
N PRO A 158 2.73 13.79 4.75
CA PRO A 158 4.01 13.97 5.42
C PRO A 158 4.21 12.96 6.55
N GLN A 159 5.44 12.47 6.73
CA GLN A 159 5.78 11.50 7.78
C GLN A 159 5.27 11.93 9.17
N ARG A 160 5.37 13.22 9.53
CA ARG A 160 4.89 13.74 10.83
C ARG A 160 3.41 13.44 11.06
N ILE A 161 2.56 13.75 10.08
CA ILE A 161 1.11 13.50 10.16
C ILE A 161 0.84 11.99 10.21
N ASN A 162 1.53 11.20 9.37
CA ASN A 162 1.37 9.75 9.38
C ASN A 162 1.76 9.12 10.72
N MET A 163 2.81 9.63 11.37
CA MET A 163 3.25 9.15 12.68
C MET A 163 2.29 9.55 13.81
N LEU A 164 1.64 10.71 13.71
CA LEU A 164 0.64 11.18 14.67
C LEU A 164 -0.58 10.23 14.71
N LEU A 165 -0.99 9.71 13.57
CA LEU A 165 -2.11 8.78 13.43
C LEU A 165 -1.73 7.31 13.64
N LEU A 166 -0.45 7.01 13.86
CA LEU A 166 0.02 5.65 14.04
C LEU A 166 -0.62 5.02 15.29
N ASN A 167 -1.34 3.91 15.09
CA ASN A 167 -1.83 3.07 16.17
C ASN A 167 -0.96 1.80 16.27
N LYS A 168 0.00 1.80 17.21
CA LYS A 168 0.93 0.69 17.38
C LYS A 168 0.21 -0.54 17.97
N PRO A 169 0.36 -1.74 17.39
CA PRO A 169 -0.10 -2.98 18.00
C PRO A 169 0.44 -3.17 19.42
N ASN A 170 -0.41 -3.58 20.35
CA ASN A 170 -0.05 -3.93 21.71
C ASN A 170 -0.79 -5.22 22.16
N LYS A 171 -0.40 -5.79 23.30
CA LYS A 171 -0.96 -7.05 23.82
C LYS A 171 -1.95 -6.87 24.98
N ARG A 172 -2.30 -5.64 25.33
CA ARG A 172 -3.08 -5.32 26.55
C ARG A 172 -4.59 -5.45 26.35
N GLY A 173 -5.06 -5.54 25.11
CA GLY A 173 -6.50 -5.51 24.81
C GLY A 173 -7.13 -4.12 25.01
N LEU A 174 -6.30 -3.07 25.15
CA LEU A 174 -6.72 -1.69 25.41
C LEU A 174 -6.06 -0.73 24.40
N PRO A 175 -6.75 0.38 24.07
CA PRO A 175 -6.17 1.44 23.26
C PRO A 175 -4.82 1.93 23.79
N ASN A 176 -3.96 2.41 22.89
CA ASN A 176 -2.73 3.07 23.31
C ASN A 176 -3.06 4.33 24.10
N GLY A 177 -2.31 4.60 25.18
CA GLY A 177 -2.62 5.67 26.11
C GLY A 177 -3.57 5.27 27.25
N ILE A 178 -4.23 4.10 27.17
CA ILE A 178 -5.11 3.61 28.24
C ILE A 178 -4.49 2.41 28.95
N THR A 179 -4.57 2.40 30.28
CA THR A 179 -4.10 1.28 31.11
C THR A 179 -5.09 1.01 32.25
N ARG A 180 -5.35 -0.27 32.55
CA ARG A 180 -6.18 -0.67 33.69
C ARG A 180 -5.41 -0.51 35.00
N THR A 181 -6.07 0.00 36.02
CA THR A 181 -5.54 0.23 37.37
C THR A 181 -6.48 -0.35 38.43
N LYS A 182 -6.12 -0.27 39.71
CA LYS A 182 -7.01 -0.62 40.83
C LYS A 182 -8.22 0.31 40.99
N TYR A 183 -8.16 1.52 40.41
CA TYR A 183 -9.18 2.57 40.58
C TYR A 183 -10.00 2.81 39.31
N GLY A 184 -9.82 1.97 38.27
CA GLY A 184 -10.45 2.15 36.96
C GLY A 184 -9.41 2.22 35.84
N TYR A 185 -9.62 3.09 34.86
CA TYR A 185 -8.81 3.21 33.65
C TYR A 185 -8.04 4.53 33.64
N SER A 186 -6.72 4.46 33.65
CA SER A 186 -5.84 5.62 33.48
C SER A 186 -5.71 5.95 31.99
N ALA A 187 -5.85 7.24 31.65
CA ALA A 187 -5.65 7.76 30.31
C ALA A 187 -4.46 8.72 30.26
N LYS A 188 -3.66 8.61 29.20
CA LYS A 188 -2.45 9.37 28.97
C LYS A 188 -2.28 9.68 27.49
N TYR A 189 -1.94 10.91 27.15
CA TYR A 189 -1.58 11.32 25.79
C TYR A 189 -0.29 12.12 25.80
N ASP A 190 0.64 11.85 24.87
CA ASP A 190 1.93 12.53 24.72
C ASP A 190 2.65 12.88 26.04
N HIS A 191 2.86 11.85 26.87
CA HIS A 191 3.49 11.96 28.19
C HIS A 191 2.66 12.67 29.29
N VAL A 192 1.53 13.29 28.96
CA VAL A 192 0.61 13.97 29.87
C VAL A 192 -0.47 13.01 30.41
N GLU A 193 -0.61 12.95 31.73
CA GLU A 193 -1.69 12.21 32.40
C GLU A 193 -3.01 12.98 32.27
N LEU A 194 -4.06 12.30 31.81
CA LEU A 194 -5.38 12.91 31.60
C LEU A 194 -6.36 12.60 32.74
N GLY A 195 -6.05 11.59 33.55
CA GLY A 195 -6.84 11.20 34.72
C GLY A 195 -7.02 9.70 34.85
N ILE A 196 -7.79 9.31 35.87
CA ILE A 196 -8.26 7.94 36.10
C ILE A 196 -9.78 7.98 36.11
N PHE A 197 -10.39 7.10 35.32
CA PHE A 197 -11.82 7.11 35.04
C PHE A 197 -12.46 5.77 35.37
N SER A 198 -13.76 5.80 35.63
CA SER A 198 -14.50 4.63 36.08
C SER A 198 -14.67 3.58 34.97
N THR A 199 -14.81 4.05 33.72
CA THR A 199 -15.06 3.22 32.53
C THR A 199 -13.98 3.41 31.47
N ILE A 200 -13.86 2.45 30.55
CA ILE A 200 -12.93 2.57 29.42
C ILE A 200 -13.41 3.62 28.42
N GLU A 201 -14.72 3.76 28.24
CA GLU A 201 -15.35 4.74 27.36
C GLU A 201 -15.01 6.17 27.80
N GLU A 202 -15.09 6.45 29.10
CA GLU A 202 -14.73 7.74 29.68
C GLU A 202 -13.24 8.03 29.50
N ALA A 203 -12.36 7.07 29.85
CA ALA A 203 -10.93 7.19 29.64
C ALA A 203 -10.55 7.41 28.16
N PHE A 204 -11.22 6.71 27.24
CA PHE A 204 -11.01 6.86 25.81
C PHE A 204 -11.49 8.20 25.30
N SER A 205 -12.63 8.71 25.77
CA SER A 205 -13.14 10.04 25.39
C SER A 205 -12.15 11.15 25.70
N HIS A 206 -11.53 11.12 26.88
CA HIS A 206 -10.48 12.09 27.24
C HIS A 206 -9.23 11.94 26.36
N TYR A 207 -8.76 10.71 26.13
CA TYR A 207 -7.64 10.45 25.22
C TYR A 207 -7.91 10.92 23.79
N ALA A 208 -9.10 10.61 23.26
CA ALA A 208 -9.53 10.95 21.91
C ALA A 208 -9.57 12.48 21.74
N THR A 209 -10.17 13.19 22.69
CA THR A 209 -10.25 14.66 22.67
C THR A 209 -8.88 15.32 22.53
N GLU A 210 -7.90 14.90 23.34
CA GLU A 210 -6.54 15.45 23.28
C GLU A 210 -5.83 15.13 21.96
N LYS A 211 -5.95 13.87 21.50
CA LYS A 211 -5.32 13.44 20.26
C LYS A 211 -5.93 14.10 19.02
N GLU A 212 -7.25 14.23 18.94
CA GLU A 212 -7.96 14.94 17.88
C GLU A 212 -7.58 16.42 17.86
N GLY A 213 -7.47 17.06 19.04
CA GLY A 213 -6.97 18.41 19.18
C GLY A 213 -5.55 18.59 18.60
N ASP A 214 -4.64 17.66 18.90
CA ASP A 214 -3.29 17.65 18.33
C ASP A 214 -3.28 17.42 16.82
N ILE A 215 -4.08 16.46 16.32
CA ILE A 215 -4.26 16.23 14.87
C ILE A 215 -4.72 17.51 14.18
N LYS A 216 -5.72 18.20 14.73
CA LYS A 216 -6.25 19.45 14.18
C LYS A 216 -5.21 20.57 14.21
N ARG A 217 -4.44 20.68 15.30
CA ARG A 217 -3.34 21.65 15.41
C ARG A 217 -2.29 21.39 14.34
N VAL A 218 -1.80 20.16 14.20
CA VAL A 218 -0.83 19.79 13.17
C VAL A 218 -1.42 20.00 11.77
N ALA A 219 -2.68 19.67 11.52
CA ALA A 219 -3.33 19.92 10.23
C ALA A 219 -3.28 21.41 9.86
N ASN A 220 -3.53 22.32 10.81
CA ASN A 220 -3.46 23.76 10.60
C ASN A 220 -2.04 24.25 10.27
N GLU A 221 -0.99 23.66 10.85
CA GLU A 221 0.40 23.97 10.49
C GLU A 221 0.74 23.64 9.02
N TYR A 222 0.02 22.69 8.43
CA TYR A 222 0.24 22.19 7.08
C TYR A 222 -0.81 22.68 6.07
N LYS A 223 -1.82 23.46 6.48
CA LYS A 223 -3.03 23.78 5.71
C LYS A 223 -2.75 24.20 4.26
N ASP A 224 -1.80 25.11 4.06
CA ASP A 224 -1.48 25.67 2.74
C ASP A 224 -0.42 24.86 1.97
N ARG A 225 0.03 23.74 2.53
CA ARG A 225 1.14 22.91 2.02
C ARG A 225 0.69 21.50 1.64
N ILE A 226 -0.54 21.12 1.97
CA ILE A 226 -1.09 19.79 1.71
C ILE A 226 -2.37 19.88 0.87
N PRO A 227 -2.76 18.83 0.14
CA PRO A 227 -4.03 18.81 -0.57
C PRO A 227 -5.21 19.09 0.36
N MET A 228 -6.18 19.88 -0.10
CA MET A 228 -7.37 20.23 0.71
C MET A 228 -8.08 18.99 1.25
N LYS A 229 -8.21 17.93 0.43
CA LYS A 229 -8.78 16.64 0.87
C LYS A 229 -8.06 16.01 2.07
N LEU A 230 -6.73 16.20 2.19
CA LEU A 230 -5.97 15.72 3.34
C LEU A 230 -6.27 16.58 4.56
N TYR A 231 -6.23 17.91 4.39
CA TYR A 231 -6.52 18.85 5.46
C TYR A 231 -7.92 18.62 6.05
N GLU A 232 -8.95 18.52 5.20
CA GLU A 232 -10.33 18.25 5.59
C GLU A 232 -10.48 16.92 6.34
N ALA A 233 -9.79 15.86 5.88
CA ALA A 233 -9.81 14.58 6.58
C ALA A 233 -9.17 14.65 7.97
N LEU A 234 -8.13 15.48 8.14
CA LEU A 234 -7.44 15.63 9.43
C LEU A 234 -8.24 16.48 10.43
N VAL A 235 -8.80 17.62 9.99
CA VAL A 235 -9.56 18.50 10.91
C VAL A 235 -10.89 17.91 11.35
N ASN A 236 -11.43 16.97 10.57
CA ASN A 236 -12.65 16.22 10.88
C ASN A 236 -12.35 14.79 11.37
N TYR A 237 -11.10 14.49 11.72
CA TYR A 237 -10.72 13.15 12.16
C TYR A 237 -11.33 12.83 13.52
N ILE A 238 -12.11 11.75 13.60
CA ILE A 238 -12.76 11.28 14.83
C ILE A 238 -12.19 9.92 15.21
N LEU A 239 -11.74 9.80 16.46
CA LEU A 239 -11.32 8.55 17.08
C LEU A 239 -12.52 7.84 17.69
N LEU A 240 -12.71 6.60 17.27
CA LEU A 240 -13.79 5.74 17.74
C LEU A 240 -13.17 4.51 18.43
N LEU A 241 -13.65 4.20 19.64
CA LEU A 241 -13.10 3.12 20.47
C LEU A 241 -13.24 1.76 19.77
N GLU A 242 -14.37 1.54 19.11
CA GLU A 242 -14.67 0.35 18.30
C GLU A 242 -13.74 0.17 17.09
N ASN A 243 -13.10 1.25 16.63
CA ASN A 243 -12.13 1.22 15.53
C ASN A 243 -10.68 1.05 16.01
N ASP A 244 -10.43 1.09 17.33
CA ASP A 244 -9.08 0.89 17.86
C ASP A 244 -8.63 -0.56 17.67
N LYS A 245 -7.52 -0.75 16.95
CA LYS A 245 -7.01 -2.08 16.57
C LYS A 245 -6.52 -2.92 17.77
N ASN A 246 -6.30 -2.30 18.93
CA ASN A 246 -5.88 -2.97 20.15
C ASN A 246 -7.02 -3.27 21.10
N TYR A 247 -8.17 -2.61 20.94
CA TYR A 247 -9.28 -2.80 21.85
C TYR A 247 -9.96 -4.15 21.61
N VAL A 248 -10.05 -4.94 22.66
CA VAL A 248 -10.80 -6.20 22.67
C VAL A 248 -11.91 -6.02 23.70
N LYS A 249 -13.16 -5.98 23.23
CA LYS A 249 -14.32 -5.90 24.12
C LYS A 249 -14.32 -7.13 25.02
N ALA A 250 -14.42 -6.91 26.34
CA ALA A 250 -14.56 -8.01 27.27
C ALA A 250 -15.84 -8.78 26.95
N SER A 251 -15.70 -10.08 26.75
CA SER A 251 -16.81 -11.04 26.57
C SER A 251 -17.61 -11.21 27.86
#